data_AF-A0A7W7R119-F1
#
_entry.id   AF-A0A7W7R119-F1
#
_cell.length_a   1.000
_cell.length_b   1.000
_cell.length_c   1.000
_cell.angle_alpha   90.00
_cell.angle_beta   90.00
_cell.angle_gamma   90.00
#
_symmetry.space_group_name_H-M   'P 1'
#
loop_
_entity.id
_entity.type
_entity.pdbx_description
1 polymer ?
#
loop_
_entity_poly.entity_id
_entity_poly.type
_entity_poly.pdbx_seq_one_letter_code
_entity_poly.pdbx_strand_id
1 'polypeptide(L)' 'MSKIEKAKGFKHSKPGLWLSIGTSAFGALGVAKDVRKARSESDTLLLANALIGAAALVTGTLLLVRELRQLGSDDVLAG' A
#
# COMPACT_ATOMS: atom_id res chain seq x y z
N MET A 1 -23.46 -9.51 13.07
CA MET A 1 -22.36 -9.26 12.12
C MET A 1 -21.70 -10.56 11.74
N SER A 2 -21.46 -10.77 10.46
CA SER A 2 -20.68 -11.90 9.95
C SER A 2 -19.19 -11.73 10.28
N LYS A 3 -18.44 -12.83 10.42
CA LYS A 3 -16.97 -12.79 10.62
C LYS A 3 -16.26 -12.02 9.49
N ILE A 4 -16.82 -12.06 8.29
CA ILE A 4 -16.30 -11.38 7.09
C ILE A 4 -16.42 -9.85 7.23
N GLU A 5 -17.55 -9.36 7.74
CA GLU A 5 -17.76 -7.92 7.98
C GLU A 5 -16.78 -7.37 9.01
N LYS A 6 -16.52 -8.14 10.09
CA LYS A 6 -15.56 -7.77 11.13
C LYS A 6 -14.13 -7.66 10.58
N ALA A 7 -13.73 -8.59 9.71
CA ALA A 7 -12.42 -8.55 9.07
C ALA A 7 -12.28 -7.37 8.11
N LYS A 8 -13.34 -7.01 7.38
CA LYS A 8 -13.35 -5.83 6.51
C LYS A 8 -13.26 -4.54 7.33
N GLY A 9 -14.07 -4.41 8.38
CA GLY A 9 -14.02 -3.27 9.31
C GLY A 9 -12.67 -3.11 10.00
N PHE A 10 -11.99 -4.22 10.31
CA PHE A 10 -10.64 -4.16 10.88
C PHE A 10 -9.61 -3.57 9.91
N LYS A 11 -9.65 -3.93 8.62
CA LYS A 11 -8.71 -3.37 7.62
C LYS A 11 -8.85 -1.86 7.46
N HIS A 12 -10.08 -1.35 7.58
CA HIS A 12 -10.40 0.08 7.49
C HIS A 12 -10.27 0.82 8.83
N SER A 13 -9.84 0.14 9.91
CA SER A 13 -9.60 0.78 11.20
C SER A 13 -8.20 1.41 11.26
N LYS A 14 -7.98 2.36 12.18
CA LYS A 14 -6.64 2.99 12.38
C LYS A 14 -5.52 1.95 12.52
N PRO A 15 -5.61 0.91 13.39
CA PRO A 15 -4.59 -0.14 13.48
C PRO A 15 -4.43 -0.95 12.20
N GLY A 16 -5.53 -1.26 11.51
CA GLY A 16 -5.51 -1.99 10.23
C GLY A 16 -4.79 -1.21 9.14
N LEU A 17 -5.01 0.11 9.08
CA LEU A 17 -4.33 1.01 8.15
C LEU A 17 -2.84 1.17 8.47
N TRP A 18 -2.46 1.28 9.74
CA TRP A 18 -1.03 1.26 10.14
C TRP A 18 -0.33 -0.03 9.70
N LEU A 19 -0.97 -1.18 9.89
CA LEU A 19 -0.44 -2.46 9.42
C LEU A 19 -0.36 -2.54 7.89
N SER A 20 -1.33 -1.95 7.19
CA SER A 20 -1.36 -1.86 5.72
C SER A 20 -0.21 -0.99 5.20
N ILE A 21 0.04 0.16 5.83
CA ILE A 21 1.20 1.01 5.53
C ILE A 21 2.50 0.25 5.77
N GLY A 22 2.61 -0.48 6.88
CA GLY A 22 3.80 -1.28 7.20
C GLY A 22 4.10 -2.33 6.13
N THR A 23 3.07 -3.04 5.66
CA THR A 23 3.22 -4.03 4.58
C THR A 23 3.55 -3.38 3.23
N SER A 24 2.98 -2.21 2.93
CA SER A 24 3.37 -1.44 1.73
C SER A 24 4.83 -0.98 1.78
N ALA A 25 5.31 -0.49 2.92
CA ALA A 25 6.71 -0.09 3.09
C ALA A 25 7.67 -1.26 2.88
N PHE A 26 7.32 -2.45 3.36
CA PHE A 26 8.08 -3.68 3.09
C PHE A 26 8.09 -4.03 1.59
N GLY A 27 6.95 -3.92 0.92
CA GLY A 27 6.85 -4.11 -0.53
C GLY A 27 7.75 -3.15 -1.33
N ALA A 28 7.87 -1.90 -0.88
CA ALA A 28 8.75 -0.90 -1.49
C ALA A 28 10.22 -1.34 -1.51
N LEU A 29 10.69 -2.00 -0.44
CA LEU A 29 12.06 -2.52 -0.36
C LEU A 29 12.31 -3.63 -1.39
N GLY A 30 11.31 -4.48 -1.65
CA GLY A 30 11.37 -5.52 -2.69
C GLY A 30 11.55 -4.90 -4.08
N VAL A 31 10.67 -3.96 -4.43
CA VAL A 31 10.73 -3.22 -5.70
C VAL A 31 12.08 -2.52 -5.87
N ALA A 32 12.60 -1.88 -4.82
CA ALA A 32 13.91 -1.22 -4.87
C ALA A 32 15.05 -2.19 -5.18
N LYS A 33 15.01 -3.42 -4.63
CA LYS A 33 15.99 -4.47 -4.94
C LYS A 33 15.87 -4.94 -6.38
N ASP A 34 14.66 -5.15 -6.88
CA ASP A 34 14.43 -5.61 -8.26
C ASP A 34 14.89 -4.56 -9.27
N VAL A 35 14.61 -3.27 -9.03
CA VAL A 35 15.12 -2.17 -9.86
C VAL A 35 16.65 -2.14 -9.83
N ARG A 36 17.27 -2.27 -8.65
CA ARG A 36 18.74 -2.29 -8.53
C ARG A 36 19.34 -3.46 -9.30
N LYS A 37 18.75 -4.65 -9.19
CA LYS A 37 19.18 -5.86 -9.89
C LYS A 37 19.04 -5.71 -11.40
N ALA A 38 17.88 -5.25 -11.87
CA ALA A 38 17.63 -5.00 -13.29
C ALA A 38 18.65 -4.02 -13.89
N ARG A 39 19.01 -2.96 -13.15
CA ARG A 39 20.04 -2.01 -13.57
C ARG A 39 21.45 -2.59 -13.57
N SER A 40 21.81 -3.44 -12.60
CA SER A 40 23.14 -4.05 -12.57
C SER A 40 23.33 -5.10 -13.66
N GLU A 41 22.27 -5.83 -14.00
CA GLU A 41 22.31 -6.91 -14.99
C GLU A 41 21.92 -6.45 -16.40
N SER A 42 21.54 -5.16 -16.57
CA SER A 42 20.97 -4.63 -17.82
C SER A 42 19.74 -5.41 -18.33
N ASP A 43 19.00 -6.01 -17.40
CA ASP A 43 17.80 -6.79 -17.71
C ASP A 43 16.60 -5.85 -17.89
N THR A 44 16.28 -5.56 -19.15
CA THR A 44 15.18 -4.66 -19.52
C THR A 44 13.79 -5.21 -19.18
N LEU A 45 13.62 -6.53 -19.20
CA LEU A 45 12.33 -7.18 -18.88
C LEU A 45 12.06 -7.08 -17.39
N LEU A 46 13.07 -7.35 -16.56
CA LEU A 46 12.97 -7.19 -15.11
C LEU A 46 12.74 -5.71 -14.73
N LEU A 47 13.40 -4.78 -15.42
CA LEU A 47 13.19 -3.34 -15.21
C LEU A 47 11.73 -2.95 -15.48
N ALA A 48 11.16 -3.39 -16.60
CA ALA A 48 9.77 -3.10 -16.96
C ALA A 48 8.79 -3.69 -15.93
N ASN A 49 9.00 -4.93 -15.51
CA ASN A 49 8.18 -5.56 -14.47
C ASN A 49 8.27 -4.81 -13.13
N ALA A 50 9.48 -4.40 -12.73
CA ALA A 50 9.69 -3.64 -11.50
C ALA A 50 9.01 -2.26 -11.56
N LEU A 51 8.99 -1.60 -12.71
CA LEU A 51 8.26 -0.33 -12.90
C LEU A 51 6.74 -0.50 -12.76
N ILE A 52 6.16 -1.55 -13.35
CA ILE A 52 4.73 -1.85 -13.20
C ILE A 52 4.40 -2.15 -11.73
N GLY A 53 5.23 -2.97 -11.07
CA GLY A 53 5.10 -3.25 -9.63
C GLY A 53 5.20 -2.01 -8.76
N ALA A 54 6.13 -1.10 -9.07
CA ALA A 54 6.26 0.20 -8.40
C ALA A 54 4.99 1.05 -8.56
N ALA A 55 4.44 1.13 -9.77
CA ALA A 55 3.23 1.90 -10.03
C ALA A 55 2.01 1.34 -9.26
N ALA A 56 1.88 0.00 -9.21
CA ALA A 56 0.84 -0.65 -8.43
C ALA A 56 0.99 -0.36 -6.92
N LEU A 57 2.23 -0.42 -6.39
CA LEU A 57 2.52 -0.10 -5.01
C LEU A 57 2.17 1.35 -4.66
N VAL A 58 2.58 2.31 -5.50
CA VAL A 58 2.28 3.75 -5.32
C VAL A 58 0.78 4.00 -5.34
N THR A 59 0.05 3.37 -6.28
CA THR A 59 -1.40 3.54 -6.35
C THR A 59 -2.08 2.98 -5.11
N GLY A 60 -1.67 1.79 -4.65
CA GLY A 60 -2.18 1.17 -3.43
C GLY A 60 -1.94 2.03 -2.19
N THR A 61 -0.73 2.58 -2.02
CA THR A 61 -0.43 3.45 -0.88
C THR A 61 -1.21 4.76 -0.91
N LEU A 62 -1.40 5.36 -2.08
CA LEU A 62 -2.23 6.56 -2.22
C LEU A 62 -3.69 6.31 -1.82
N LEU A 63 -4.24 5.14 -2.15
CA LEU A 63 -5.58 4.76 -1.72
C LEU A 63 -5.68 4.63 -0.20
N LEU A 64 -4.68 4.01 0.44
CA LEU A 64 -4.62 3.91 1.91
C LEU A 64 -4.52 5.30 2.58
N VAL A 65 -3.72 6.20 2.01
CA VAL A 65 -3.61 7.59 2.51
C VAL A 65 -4.94 8.34 2.35
N ARG A 66 -5.64 8.15 1.22
CA ARG A 66 -6.97 8.74 1.00
C ARG A 66 -7.95 8.27 2.06
N GLU A 67 -7.92 6.97 2.37
CA GLU A 67 -8.79 6.37 3.37
C GLU A 67 -8.47 6.85 4.79
N LEU A 68 -7.19 6.97 5.14
CA LEU A 68 -6.77 7.58 6.41
C LEU A 68 -7.27 9.01 6.57
N ARG A 69 -7.18 9.82 5.51
CA ARG A 69 -7.74 11.18 5.53
C ARG A 69 -9.25 11.18 5.73
N GLN A 70 -9.96 10.29 5.03
CA GLN A 70 -11.42 10.20 5.15
C GLN A 70 -11.86 9.83 6.57
N LEU A 71 -11.19 8.87 7.21
CA LEU A 71 -11.46 8.52 8.61
C LEU A 71 -11.20 9.66 9.59
N GLY A 72 -10.25 10.56 9.30
CA GLY A 72 -10.02 11.77 10.09
C GLY A 72 -11.03 12.89 9.82
N SER A 73 -11.53 12.99 8.59
CA SER A 73 -12.53 14.00 8.17
C SER A 73 -13.95 13.66 8.63
N ASP A 74 -14.32 12.38 8.69
CA ASP A 74 -15.65 11.96 9.16
C ASP A 74 -15.78 12.10 10.69
N ASP A 75 -14.66 12.06 11.44
CA ASP A 75 -14.60 12.31 12.89
C ASP A 75 -14.81 13.81 13.25
N VAL A 76 -14.52 14.76 12.34
CA VAL A 76 -14.67 16.21 12.61
C VAL A 76 -16.09 16.76 12.32
N LEU A 77 -16.97 15.99 11.68
CA LEU A 77 -18.39 16.32 11.51
C LEU A 77 -19.29 15.74 12.62
N ALA A 78 -18.70 15.04 13.59
CA ALA A 78 -19.37 14.49 14.77
C ALA A 78 -19.24 15.38 16.03
N GLY A 79 -18.80 16.64 15.85
CA GLY A 79 -18.79 17.71 16.85
C GLY A 79 -19.90 18.73 16.63
#